data_AF-A0A5Q0CEM3-F1
#
_entry.id   AF-A0A5Q0CEM3-F1
#
_cell.length_a   1.000
_cell.length_b   1.000
_cell.length_c   1.000
_cell.angle_alpha   90.00
_cell.angle_beta   90.00
_cell.angle_gamma   90.00
#
_symmetry.space_group_name_H-M   'P 1'
#
loop_
_entity.id
_entity.type
_entity.pdbx_description
1 polymer ?
#
loop_
_entity_poly.entity_id
_entity_poly.type
_entity_poly.pdbx_seq_one_letter_code
_entity_poly.pdbx_strand_id
1 'polypeptide(L)'
;METAKTLLEMSIRERRQFFATVADALEARASEAFSDGNIRFAANSMNLALAIRGNAVELSTTNLKAAEILLQQGINLVDQFQNDKAPSHTLH
;
A
#
# COMPACT_ATOMS: atom_id res chain seq x y z
N MET A 1 5.57 -25.44 -0.74
CA MET A 1 5.46 -23.98 -0.55
C MET A 1 4.74 -23.46 -1.76
N GLU A 2 3.54 -22.91 -1.60
CA GLU A 2 2.77 -22.37 -2.73
C GLU A 2 3.42 -21.04 -3.13
N THR A 3 3.90 -20.95 -4.37
CA THR A 3 4.51 -19.73 -4.90
C THR A 3 3.44 -18.65 -4.98
N ALA A 4 3.69 -17.47 -4.44
CA ALA A 4 2.75 -16.37 -4.53
C ALA A 4 2.50 -16.01 -6.02
N LYS A 5 1.23 -15.92 -6.41
CA LYS A 5 0.85 -15.51 -7.76
C LYS A 5 1.27 -14.07 -8.00
N THR A 6 1.86 -13.80 -9.15
CA THR A 6 2.02 -12.46 -9.69
C THR A 6 0.66 -11.85 -10.05
N LEU A 7 0.60 -10.52 -10.20
CA LEU A 7 -0.62 -9.86 -10.68
C LEU A 7 -1.09 -10.45 -12.01
N LEU A 8 -0.18 -10.80 -12.92
CA LEU A 8 -0.50 -11.39 -14.22
C LEU A 8 -1.18 -12.76 -14.08
N GLU A 9 -0.77 -13.57 -13.12
CA GLU A 9 -1.32 -14.91 -12.86
C GLU A 9 -2.66 -14.87 -12.10
N MET A 10 -2.97 -13.76 -11.42
CA MET A 10 -4.26 -13.58 -10.76
C MET A 10 -5.39 -13.33 -11.77
N SER A 11 -6.54 -13.95 -11.53
CA SER A 11 -7.80 -13.58 -12.18
C SER A 11 -8.23 -12.16 -11.78
N ILE A 12 -9.13 -11.56 -12.56
CA ILE A 12 -9.70 -10.23 -12.25
C ILE A 12 -10.33 -10.21 -10.86
N ARG A 13 -11.02 -11.30 -10.46
CA ARG A 13 -11.62 -11.40 -9.12
C ARG A 13 -10.57 -11.42 -8.02
N GLU A 14 -9.50 -12.19 -8.19
CA GLU A 14 -8.38 -12.23 -7.24
C GLU A 14 -7.71 -10.86 -7.13
N ARG A 15 -7.48 -10.17 -8.26
CA ARG A 15 -6.93 -8.80 -8.27
C ARG A 15 -7.82 -7.82 -7.52
N ARG A 16 -9.13 -7.85 -7.74
CA ARG A 16 -10.08 -6.98 -7.02
C ARG A 16 -10.04 -7.21 -5.52
N GLN A 17 -10.05 -8.47 -5.11
CA GLN A 17 -9.95 -8.82 -3.69
C GLN A 17 -8.61 -8.36 -3.11
N PHE A 18 -7.52 -8.57 -3.85
CA PHE A 18 -6.19 -8.15 -3.45
C PHE A 18 -6.10 -6.63 -3.27
N PHE A 19 -6.58 -5.83 -4.24
CA PHE A 19 -6.59 -4.37 -4.11
C PHE A 19 -7.49 -3.87 -2.98
N ALA A 20 -8.63 -4.52 -2.73
CA ALA A 20 -9.47 -4.22 -1.57
C ALA A 20 -8.70 -4.45 -0.27
N THR A 21 -8.05 -5.61 -0.12
CA THR A 21 -7.23 -5.92 1.06
C THR A 21 -6.07 -4.93 1.25
N VAL A 22 -5.40 -4.52 0.16
CA VAL A 22 -4.31 -3.53 0.24
C VAL A 22 -4.85 -2.16 0.67
N ALA A 23 -5.97 -1.72 0.12
CA ALA A 23 -6.59 -0.45 0.51
C ALA A 23 -7.03 -0.44 1.98
N ASP A 24 -7.67 -1.52 2.44
CA ASP A 24 -8.09 -1.68 3.84
C ASP A 24 -6.88 -1.62 4.79
N ALA A 25 -5.77 -2.27 4.43
CA ALA A 25 -4.54 -2.25 5.23
C ALA A 25 -3.90 -0.85 5.30
N LEU A 26 -3.90 -0.11 4.19
CA LEU A 26 -3.39 1.27 4.15
C LEU A 26 -4.26 2.23 4.96
N GLU A 27 -5.59 2.07 4.94
CA GLU A 27 -6.51 2.85 5.78
C GLU A 27 -6.30 2.60 7.26
N ALA A 28 -6.15 1.33 7.65
CA ALA A 28 -5.87 0.95 9.04
C ALA A 28 -4.55 1.58 9.52
N ARG A 29 -3.47 1.47 8.73
CA ARG A 29 -2.19 2.09 9.04
C ARG A 29 -2.23 3.61 9.06
N ALA A 30 -3.03 4.24 8.20
CA ALA A 30 -3.23 5.68 8.23
C ALA A 30 -3.84 6.11 9.57
N SER A 31 -4.85 5.38 10.05
CA SER A 31 -5.50 5.66 11.33
C SER A 31 -4.56 5.46 12.52
N GLU A 32 -3.77 4.39 12.52
CA GLU A 32 -2.75 4.13 13.55
C GLU A 32 -1.70 5.25 13.57
N ALA A 33 -1.14 5.59 12.41
CA ALA A 33 -0.11 6.60 12.32
C ALA A 33 -0.60 8.01 12.65
N PHE A 34 -1.86 8.32 12.35
CA PHE A 34 -2.48 9.57 12.77
C PHE A 34 -2.57 9.65 14.30
N SER A 35 -2.96 8.54 14.94
CA SER A 35 -3.02 8.43 16.40
C SER A 35 -1.64 8.55 17.05
N ASP A 36 -0.60 8.03 16.39
CA ASP A 36 0.81 8.16 16.79
C ASP A 36 1.40 9.57 16.50
N GLY A 37 0.65 10.48 15.89
CA GLY A 37 1.12 11.82 15.53
C GLY A 37 1.98 11.89 14.26
N ASN A 38 2.16 10.78 13.53
CA ASN A 38 2.84 10.76 12.24
C ASN A 38 1.88 11.16 11.11
N ILE A 39 1.56 12.45 11.07
CA ILE A 39 0.55 13.02 10.16
C ILE A 39 0.91 12.82 8.69
N ARG A 40 2.20 12.89 8.32
CA ARG A 40 2.65 12.73 6.94
C ARG A 40 2.42 11.31 6.43
N PHE A 41 2.84 10.31 7.20
CA PHE A 41 2.62 8.92 6.81
C PHE A 41 1.13 8.57 6.79
N ALA A 42 0.34 9.10 7.73
CA ALA A 42 -1.10 8.93 7.74
C ALA A 42 -1.76 9.47 6.46
N ALA A 43 -1.46 10.71 6.09
CA ALA A 43 -2.01 11.33 4.88
C ALA A 43 -1.59 10.59 3.60
N ASN A 44 -0.32 10.21 3.49
CA ASN A 44 0.18 9.46 2.33
C ASN A 44 -0.47 8.08 2.21
N SER A 45 -0.63 7.36 3.32
CA SER A 45 -1.26 6.04 3.35
C SER A 45 -2.74 6.13 2.95
N MET A 46 -3.46 7.12 3.48
CA MET A 46 -4.86 7.36 3.13
C MET A 46 -5.02 7.73 1.64
N ASN A 47 -4.19 8.65 1.12
CA ASN A 47 -4.24 9.03 -0.28
C ASN A 47 -4.00 7.84 -1.22
N LEU A 48 -3.05 6.96 -0.88
CA LEU A 48 -2.79 5.77 -1.67
C LEU A 48 -3.96 4.76 -1.62
N ALA A 49 -4.58 4.56 -0.44
CA ALA A 49 -5.76 3.71 -0.32
C ALA A 49 -6.92 4.22 -1.19
N LEU A 50 -7.19 5.52 -1.14
CA LEU A 50 -8.22 6.17 -1.96
C LEU A 50 -7.92 6.05 -3.46
N ALA A 51 -6.66 6.21 -3.88
CA ALA A 51 -6.25 6.01 -5.26
C ALA A 51 -6.49 4.57 -5.73
N ILE A 52 -6.18 3.57 -4.89
CA ILE A 52 -6.42 2.16 -5.20
C ILE A 52 -7.93 1.89 -5.33
N ARG A 53 -8.75 2.35 -4.37
CA ARG A 53 -10.21 2.16 -4.44
C ARG A 53 -10.84 2.84 -5.64
N GLY A 54 -10.47 4.10 -5.89
CA GLY A 54 -11.01 4.90 -6.98
C GLY A 54 -10.74 4.29 -8.36
N ASN A 55 -9.63 3.57 -8.50
CA ASN A 55 -9.20 2.96 -9.77
C ASN A 55 -9.35 1.42 -9.80
N ALA A 56 -9.96 0.79 -8.79
CA ALA A 56 -9.94 -0.68 -8.61
C ALA A 56 -10.44 -1.47 -9.83
N VAL A 57 -11.41 -0.93 -10.59
CA VAL A 57 -11.89 -1.55 -11.83
C VAL A 57 -10.80 -1.55 -12.90
N GLU A 58 -10.17 -0.41 -13.16
CA GLU A 58 -9.10 -0.27 -14.15
C GLU A 58 -7.86 -1.09 -13.76
N LEU A 59 -7.45 -0.99 -12.49
CA LEU A 59 -6.30 -1.71 -11.93
C LEU A 59 -6.47 -3.23 -11.98
N SER A 60 -7.70 -3.75 -11.91
CA SER A 60 -7.96 -5.20 -11.97
C SER A 60 -8.12 -5.75 -13.39
N THR A 61 -8.26 -4.88 -14.40
CA THR A 61 -8.67 -5.29 -15.75
C THR A 61 -7.71 -4.82 -16.84
N THR A 62 -7.57 -3.51 -17.02
CA THR A 62 -6.94 -2.91 -18.20
C THR A 62 -5.57 -2.29 -17.92
N ASN A 63 -5.25 -1.97 -16.66
CA ASN A 63 -4.03 -1.23 -16.33
C ASN A 63 -3.24 -1.86 -15.17
N LEU A 64 -2.75 -3.08 -15.39
CA LEU A 64 -1.91 -3.79 -14.41
C LEU A 64 -0.60 -3.07 -14.14
N LYS A 65 -0.09 -2.26 -15.08
CA LYS A 65 1.14 -1.51 -14.86
C LYS A 65 0.95 -0.39 -13.84
N ALA A 66 -0.15 0.35 -13.93
CA ALA A 66 -0.51 1.31 -12.89
C ALA A 66 -0.71 0.63 -11.53
N ALA A 67 -1.28 -0.58 -11.52
CA ALA A 67 -1.41 -1.35 -10.29
C ALA A 67 -0.07 -1.70 -9.66
N GLU A 68 0.90 -2.20 -10.44
CA GLU A 68 2.26 -2.46 -9.97
C GLU A 68 2.91 -1.20 -9.37
N ILE A 69 2.75 -0.05 -10.01
CA ILE A 69 3.32 1.22 -9.55
C ILE A 69 2.71 1.62 -8.20
N LEU A 70 1.39 1.55 -8.05
CA LEU A 70 0.71 1.88 -6.80
C LEU A 70 1.11 0.93 -5.66
N LEU A 71 1.27 -0.36 -5.96
CA LEU A 71 1.76 -1.34 -4.98
C LEU A 71 3.20 -1.04 -4.57
N GLN A 72 4.08 -0.72 -5.53
CA GLN A 72 5.46 -0.37 -5.24
C GLN A 72 5.54 0.92 -4.40
N GLN A 73 4.69 1.90 -4.66
CA GLN A 73 4.58 3.09 -3.82
C GLN A 73 4.16 2.73 -2.39
N GLY A 74 3.22 1.80 -2.23
CA GLY A 74 2.81 1.29 -0.92
C GLY A 74 3.94 0.61 -0.16
N ILE A 75 4.73 -0.22 -0.84
CA ILE A 75 5.94 -0.85 -0.27
C ILE A 75 6.93 0.22 0.19
N ASN A 76 7.29 1.15 -0.70
CA ASN A 76 8.25 2.21 -0.39
C ASN A 76 7.79 3.08 0.78
N LEU A 77 6.49 3.37 0.87
CA LEU A 77 5.91 4.15 1.96
C LEU A 77 6.05 3.43 3.30
N VAL A 78 5.75 2.13 3.34
CA VAL A 78 5.90 1.29 4.55
C VAL A 78 7.37 1.20 4.96
N ASP A 79 8.28 1.00 4.01
CA ASP A 79 9.72 0.92 4.28
C ASP A 79 10.27 2.24 4.86
N GLN A 80 9.87 3.38 4.29
CA GLN A 80 10.24 4.70 4.81
C GLN A 80 9.76 4.89 6.25
N PHE A 81 8.53 4.49 6.56
CA PHE A 81 7.99 4.60 7.91
C PHE A 81 8.71 3.73 8.94
N GLN A 82 9.11 2.52 8.55
CA GLN A 82 9.90 1.65 9.43
C GLN A 82 11.28 2.24 9.71
N ASN A 83 11.92 2.84 8.70
CA ASN A 83 13.20 3.54 8.86
C ASN A 83 13.07 4.80 9.72
N ASP A 84 11.99 5.58 9.57
CA ASP A 84 11.74 6.78 10.38
C ASP A 84 11.45 6.44 11.85
N LYS A 85 10.94 5.23 12.15
CA LYS A 85 10.75 4.73 13.52
C LYS A 85 12.01 4.13 14.16
N ALA A 86 13.09 3.90 13.40
CA ALA A 86 14.35 3.41 13.97
C ALA A 86 15.01 4.54 14.81
N PRO A 87 15.43 4.29 16.06
CA PRO A 87 16.11 5.30 16.85
C PRO A 87 17.38 5.70 16.11
N SER A 88 17.53 6.99 15.81
CA SER A 88 18.79 7.55 15.34
C SER A 88 19.87 7.18 16.36
N HIS A 89 20.70 6.18 16.05
CA HIS A 89 21.88 5.91 16.84
C HIS A 89 22.74 7.17 16.76
N THR A 90 22.67 7.96 17.84
CA THR A 90 23.46 9.16 18.01
C THR A 90 24.88 8.67 18.25
N LEU A 91 25.68 8.64 17.18
CA LEU A 91 27.13 8.54 17.31
C LEU A 91 27.64 9.97 17.53
N HIS A 92 27.95 10.26 18.79
CA HIS A 92 28.79 11.38 19.22
C HIS A 92 30.09 10.82 19.80
#